data_AF-A0A4U2DS39-F1
#
_entry.id   AF-A0A4U2DS39-F1
#
_cell.length_a   1.000
_cell.length_b   1.000
_cell.length_c   1.000
_cell.angle_alpha   90.00
_cell.angle_beta   90.00
_cell.angle_gamma   90.00
#
_symmetry.space_group_name_H-M   'P 1'
#
loop_
_entity.id
_entity.type
_entity.pdbx_description
1 polymer ?
#
loop_
_entity_poly.entity_id
_entity_poly.type
_entity_poly.pdbx_seq_one_letter_code
_entity_poly.pdbx_strand_id
1 'polypeptide(L)'
;LQTMLFSLLGVVDIFMVNQLGDSATAAVGVGNRIFFFNLIMVSGISGAVSVLASQYFGAGDFNGIRRTLAQSWALSVFTIIPFVLIYTLAPESVVSVVASDPDYVRLATDYLWITGASLFGTAIVV
;
A
#
# COMPACT_ATOMS: atom_id res chain seq x y z
N LEU A 1 -6.77 -19.07 6.74
CA LEU A 1 -5.33 -19.44 6.84
C LEU A 1 -4.43 -18.35 6.26
N GLN A 2 -4.66 -17.89 5.02
CA GLN A 2 -3.93 -16.76 4.40
C GLN A 2 -3.91 -15.49 5.26
N THR A 3 -5.05 -15.05 5.81
CA THR A 3 -5.12 -13.85 6.66
C THR A 3 -4.28 -13.99 7.94
N MET A 4 -4.24 -15.19 8.54
CA MET A 4 -3.42 -15.43 9.74
C MET A 4 -1.92 -15.39 9.43
N LEU A 5 -1.51 -15.87 8.26
CA LEU A 5 -0.13 -15.80 7.80
C LEU A 5 0.31 -14.35 7.55
N PHE A 6 -0.54 -13.52 6.94
CA PHE A 6 -0.26 -12.09 6.77
C PHE A 6 -0.15 -11.34 8.10
N SER A 7 -1.03 -11.64 9.06
CA SER A 7 -0.94 -11.05 10.39
C SER A 7 0.35 -11.44 11.12
N LEU A 8 0.79 -12.69 11.01
CA LEU A 8 2.06 -13.15 11.59
C LEU A 8 3.27 -12.45 10.96
N LEU A 9 3.27 -12.29 9.63
CA LEU A 9 4.32 -11.58 8.92
C LEU A 9 4.46 -10.14 9.42
N GLY A 10 3.34 -9.42 9.57
CA GLY A 10 3.36 -8.06 10.10
C GLY A 10 3.89 -7.97 11.55
N VAL A 11 3.58 -8.95 12.40
CA VAL A 11 4.12 -8.99 13.78
C VAL A 11 5.63 -9.21 13.78
N VAL A 12 6.13 -10.11 12.92
CA VAL A 12 7.57 -10.39 12.83
C VAL A 12 8.33 -9.19 12.31
N ASP A 13 7.81 -8.48 11.30
CA ASP A 13 8.42 -7.25 10.77
C ASP A 13 8.58 -6.18 11.86
N ILE A 14 7.52 -5.95 12.63
CA ILE A 14 7.55 -5.00 13.75
C ILE A 14 8.60 -5.43 14.79
N PHE A 15 8.70 -6.73 15.09
CA PHE A 15 9.63 -7.24 16.09
C PHE A 15 11.10 -7.16 15.64
N MET A 16 11.38 -7.36 14.35
CA MET A 16 12.72 -7.21 13.77
C MET A 16 13.15 -5.74 13.78
N VAL A 17 12.25 -4.83 13.43
CA VAL A 17 12.54 -3.39 13.42
C VAL A 17 12.73 -2.81 14.83
N ASN A 18 11.98 -3.30 15.82
CA ASN A 18 12.11 -2.86 17.21
C ASN A 18 13.52 -3.08 17.79
N GLN A 19 14.31 -3.99 17.23
CA GLN A 19 15.68 -4.26 17.70
C GLN A 19 16.73 -3.26 17.17
N LEU A 20 16.36 -2.37 16.23
CA LEU A 20 17.28 -1.40 15.59
C LEU A 20 17.34 -0.03 16.31
N GLY A 21 16.58 0.16 17.40
CA GLY A 21 16.57 1.38 18.23
C GLY A 21 15.41 2.34 17.95
N ASP A 22 15.10 3.23 18.91
CA ASP A 22 13.90 4.10 18.93
C ASP A 22 13.72 4.96 17.67
N SER A 23 14.83 5.39 17.04
CA SER A 23 14.82 6.18 15.82
C SER A 23 14.38 5.38 14.59
N ALA A 24 14.72 4.09 14.54
CA ALA A 24 14.35 3.19 13.44
C ALA A 24 12.88 2.77 13.53
N THR A 25 12.38 2.51 14.75
CA THR A 25 10.96 2.24 15.01
C THR A 25 10.06 3.43 14.69
N ALA A 26 10.52 4.65 14.95
CA ALA A 26 9.85 5.88 14.55
C ALA A 26 9.64 5.97 13.03
N ALA A 27 10.70 5.73 12.24
CA ALA A 27 10.65 5.77 10.79
C ALA A 27 9.73 4.68 10.20
N VAL A 28 9.84 3.45 10.71
CA VAL A 28 8.98 2.34 10.28
C VAL A 28 7.54 2.55 10.72
N GLY A 29 7.29 3.21 11.84
CA GLY A 29 5.93 3.58 12.28
C GLY A 29 5.20 4.44 11.24
N VAL A 30 5.90 5.37 10.59
CA VAL A 30 5.34 6.18 9.49
C VAL A 30 5.16 5.34 8.22
N GLY A 31 6.17 4.55 7.87
CA GLY A 31 6.07 3.60 6.74
C GLY A 31 4.87 2.67 6.86
N ASN A 32 4.62 2.14 8.06
CA ASN A 32 3.52 1.25 8.34
C ASN A 32 2.15 1.95 8.22
N ARG A 33 2.03 3.23 8.62
CA ARG A 33 0.79 4.01 8.42
C ARG A 33 0.46 4.19 6.94
N ILE A 34 1.48 4.47 6.14
CA ILE A 34 1.32 4.70 4.70
C ILE A 34 1.04 3.39 3.96
N PHE A 35 1.67 2.30 4.41
CA PHE A 35 1.36 0.96 3.96
C PHE A 35 -0.09 0.59 4.30
N PHE A 36 -0.56 0.83 5.53
CA PHE A 36 -1.94 0.58 5.94
C PHE A 36 -2.96 1.36 5.10
N PHE A 37 -2.67 2.63 4.80
CA PHE A 37 -3.52 3.44 3.94
C PHE A 37 -3.65 2.84 2.53
N ASN A 38 -2.52 2.45 1.92
CA ASN A 38 -2.52 1.78 0.62
C ASN A 38 -3.25 0.42 0.68
N LEU A 39 -3.06 -0.34 1.75
CA LEU A 39 -3.72 -1.63 1.96
C LEU A 39 -5.25 -1.50 1.96
N ILE A 40 -5.79 -0.47 2.59
CA ILE A 40 -7.24 -0.19 2.61
C ILE A 40 -7.75 0.11 1.20
N MET A 41 -7.04 0.95 0.44
CA MET A 41 -7.40 1.25 -0.95
C MET A 41 -7.41 0.00 -1.83
N VAL A 42 -6.34 -0.80 -1.79
CA VAL A 42 -6.22 -2.03 -2.58
C VAL A 42 -7.28 -3.05 -2.18
N SER A 43 -7.58 -3.18 -0.89
CA SER A 43 -8.64 -4.05 -0.40
C SER A 43 -10.02 -3.61 -0.89
N GLY A 44 -10.26 -2.30 -0.95
CA GLY A 44 -11.50 -1.74 -1.52
C GLY A 44 -11.68 -2.08 -3.00
N ILE A 45 -10.62 -1.90 -3.80
CA ILE A 45 -10.64 -2.27 -5.23
C ILE A 45 -10.86 -3.77 -5.37
N SER A 46 -10.08 -4.60 -4.67
CA SER A 46 -10.19 -6.07 -4.70
C SER A 46 -11.60 -6.55 -4.35
N GLY A 47 -12.24 -5.94 -3.35
CA GLY A 47 -13.63 -6.20 -3.00
C GLY A 47 -14.60 -5.87 -4.14
N ALA A 48 -14.44 -4.72 -4.78
CA ALA A 48 -15.24 -4.32 -5.94
C ALA A 48 -15.07 -5.29 -7.13
N VAL A 49 -13.84 -5.72 -7.42
CA VAL A 49 -13.57 -6.74 -8.46
C VAL A 49 -14.27 -8.04 -8.12
N SER A 50 -14.19 -8.49 -6.87
CA SER A 50 -14.82 -9.75 -6.43
C SER A 50 -16.33 -9.73 -6.61
N VAL A 51 -16.99 -8.59 -6.36
CA VAL A 51 -18.44 -8.44 -6.58
C VAL A 51 -18.75 -8.52 -8.07
N LEU A 52 -18.06 -7.76 -8.92
CA LEU A 52 -18.28 -7.80 -10.37
C LEU A 52 -17.98 -9.18 -10.97
N ALA A 53 -16.90 -9.82 -10.53
CA ALA A 53 -16.54 -11.17 -10.94
C ALA A 53 -17.63 -12.18 -10.58
N SER A 54 -18.24 -12.07 -9.39
CA SER A 54 -19.35 -12.93 -8.98
C SER A 54 -20.60 -12.73 -9.85
N GLN A 55 -20.88 -11.49 -10.28
CA GLN A 55 -21.99 -11.18 -11.18
C GLN A 55 -21.80 -11.78 -12.58
N TYR A 56 -20.62 -11.60 -13.17
CA TYR A 56 -20.31 -12.18 -14.49
C TYR A 56 -20.24 -13.71 -14.46
N PHE A 57 -19.73 -14.28 -13.36
CA PHE A 57 -19.73 -15.73 -13.16
C PHE A 57 -21.17 -16.29 -13.06
N GLY A 58 -22.06 -15.62 -12.31
CA GLY A 58 -23.47 -16.01 -12.24
C GLY A 58 -24.23 -15.89 -13.58
N ALA A 59 -23.79 -14.98 -14.46
CA ALA A 59 -24.33 -14.81 -15.81
C ALA A 59 -23.74 -15.79 -16.85
N GLY A 60 -22.73 -16.59 -16.49
CA GLY A 60 -22.04 -17.51 -17.41
C GLY A 60 -21.14 -16.82 -18.45
N ASP A 61 -20.87 -15.52 -18.31
CA ASP A 61 -20.06 -14.74 -19.25
C ASP A 61 -18.58 -14.69 -18.82
N PHE A 62 -17.83 -15.72 -19.21
CA PHE A 62 -16.40 -15.80 -18.95
C PHE A 62 -15.57 -14.74 -19.69
N ASN A 63 -16.07 -14.18 -20.79
CA ASN A 63 -15.40 -13.08 -21.49
C ASN A 63 -15.55 -11.76 -20.71
N GLY A 64 -16.71 -11.55 -20.10
CA GLY A 64 -16.98 -10.46 -19.16
C GLY A 64 -16.05 -10.50 -17.95
N ILE A 65 -15.77 -11.68 -17.40
CA ILE A 65 -14.79 -11.85 -16.29
C ILE A 65 -13.40 -11.37 -16.70
N ARG A 66 -12.89 -11.80 -17.87
CA ARG A 66 -11.55 -11.41 -18.34
C ARG A 66 -11.44 -9.90 -18.60
N ARG A 67 -12.49 -9.28 -19.16
CA ARG A 67 -12.54 -7.82 -19.34
C ARG A 67 -12.55 -7.09 -18.00
N THR A 68 -13.36 -7.56 -17.06
CA THR A 68 -13.46 -6.96 -15.72
C THR A 68 -12.14 -7.03 -14.98
N LEU A 69 -11.43 -8.16 -15.04
CA LEU A 69 -10.10 -8.31 -14.46
C LEU A 69 -9.11 -7.32 -15.08
N ALA A 70 -9.08 -7.20 -16.41
CA ALA A 70 -8.19 -6.26 -17.10
C ALA A 70 -8.52 -4.79 -16.77
N GLN A 71 -9.80 -4.44 -16.70
CA GLN A 71 -10.25 -3.10 -16.30
C GLN A 71 -9.92 -2.80 -14.85
N SER A 72 -10.06 -3.79 -13.96
CA SER A 72 -9.74 -3.65 -12.55
C SER A 72 -8.25 -3.44 -12.34
N TRP A 73 -7.41 -4.20 -13.07
CA TRP A 73 -5.97 -4.02 -13.05
C TRP A 73 -5.56 -2.63 -13.52
N ALA A 74 -6.13 -2.17 -14.64
CA ALA A 74 -5.89 -0.80 -15.14
C ALA A 74 -6.34 0.27 -14.13
N LEU A 75 -7.45 0.06 -13.43
CA LEU A 75 -7.96 0.98 -12.42
C LEU A 75 -7.05 1.01 -11.17
N SER A 76 -6.55 -0.14 -10.72
CA SER A 76 -5.58 -0.26 -9.62
C SER A 76 -4.30 0.52 -9.93
N VAL A 77 -3.71 0.30 -11.12
CA VAL A 77 -2.51 1.01 -11.57
C VAL A 77 -2.78 2.51 -11.64
N PHE A 78 -3.90 2.94 -12.24
CA PHE A 78 -4.25 4.35 -12.36
C PHE A 78 -4.45 5.03 -11.01
N THR A 79 -4.99 4.31 -10.02
CA THR A 79 -5.22 4.84 -8.66
C THR A 79 -3.92 5.00 -7.89
N ILE A 80 -2.95 4.11 -8.08
CA ILE A 80 -1.66 4.12 -7.35
C ILE A 80 -0.67 5.15 -7.88
N ILE A 81 -0.65 5.41 -9.20
CA ILE A 81 0.24 6.40 -9.84
C ILE A 81 0.29 7.77 -9.12
N PRO A 82 -0.85 8.43 -8.82
CA PRO A 82 -0.81 9.75 -8.16
C PRO A 82 -0.21 9.68 -6.75
N PHE A 83 -0.46 8.60 -5.98
CA PHE A 83 0.15 8.45 -4.65
C PHE A 83 1.66 8.27 -4.73
N VAL A 84 2.14 7.46 -5.66
CA VAL A 84 3.57 7.26 -5.90
C VAL A 84 4.25 8.57 -6.32
N LEU A 85 3.59 9.33 -7.19
CA LEU A 85 4.10 10.62 -7.63
C LEU A 85 4.20 11.62 -6.46
N ILE A 86 3.19 11.65 -5.58
CA ILE A 86 3.19 12.50 -4.38
C ILE A 86 4.30 12.08 -3.41
N TYR A 87 4.48 10.78 -3.17
CA TYR A 87 5.51 10.27 -2.26
C TYR A 87 6.95 10.48 -2.76
N THR A 88 7.15 10.53 -4.08
CA THR A 88 8.48 10.73 -4.69
C THR A 88 8.83 12.21 -4.91
N LEU A 89 7.85 13.06 -5.26
CA LEU A 89 8.09 14.47 -5.53
C LEU A 89 8.00 15.36 -4.29
N ALA A 90 7.17 15.01 -3.30
CA ALA A 90 6.94 15.83 -2.12
C ALA A 90 6.77 14.99 -0.83
N PRO A 91 7.78 14.18 -0.45
CA PRO A 91 7.70 13.34 0.75
C PRO A 91 7.52 14.16 2.03
N GLU A 92 8.18 15.32 2.15
CA GLU A 92 8.06 16.21 3.31
C GLU A 92 6.62 16.68 3.54
N SER A 93 5.86 16.97 2.49
CA SER A 93 4.48 17.47 2.61
C SER A 93 3.53 16.40 3.18
N VAL A 94 3.75 15.14 2.83
CA VAL A 94 2.97 14.01 3.36
C VAL A 94 3.35 13.75 4.81
N VAL A 95 4.65 13.77 5.10
CA VAL A 95 5.19 13.52 6.44
C VAL A 95 4.78 14.65 7.41
N SER A 96 4.79 15.91 6.97
CA SER A 96 4.43 17.07 7.80
C SER A 96 2.95 17.08 8.23
N VAL A 97 2.08 16.41 7.47
CA VAL A 97 0.66 16.24 7.83
C VAL A 97 0.50 15.19 8.95
N VAL A 98 1.46 14.28 9.09
CA VAL A 98 1.40 13.15 10.02
C VAL A 98 2.24 13.40 11.29
N ALA A 99 3.34 14.16 11.18
CA ALA A 99 4.23 14.47 12.29
C ALA A 99 4.78 15.90 12.19
N SER A 100 4.94 16.58 13.33
CA SER A 100 5.44 17.96 13.41
C SER A 100 6.81 18.08 14.07
N ASP A 101 7.38 16.97 14.55
CA ASP A 101 8.66 16.96 15.24
C ASP A 101 9.82 16.87 14.22
N PRO A 102 10.75 17.85 14.16
CA PRO A 102 11.73 17.98 13.08
C PRO A 102 12.68 16.79 12.93
N ASP A 103 13.08 16.12 14.01
CA ASP A 103 13.93 14.92 13.92
C ASP A 103 13.15 13.72 13.35
N TYR A 104 11.85 13.64 13.66
CA TYR A 104 10.93 12.66 13.10
C TYR A 104 10.64 12.90 11.63
N VAL A 105 10.45 14.16 11.21
CA VAL A 105 10.15 14.52 9.82
C VAL A 105 11.30 14.11 8.90
N ARG A 106 12.55 14.33 9.32
CA ARG A 106 13.73 13.96 8.51
C ARG A 106 13.83 12.45 8.29
N LEU A 107 13.75 11.66 9.37
CA LEU A 107 13.81 10.19 9.31
C LEU A 107 12.65 9.59 8.51
N ALA A 108 11.45 10.14 8.67
CA ALA A 108 10.27 9.71 7.93
C ALA A 108 10.36 10.08 6.44
N THR A 109 10.97 11.22 6.09
CA THR A 109 11.18 11.65 4.70
C THR A 109 12.15 10.73 3.98
N ASP A 110 13.28 10.38 4.61
CA ASP A 110 14.26 9.44 4.04
C ASP A 110 13.64 8.05 3.82
N TYR A 111 12.87 7.57 4.81
CA TYR A 111 12.15 6.29 4.68
C TYR A 111 11.10 6.35 3.57
N LEU A 112 10.37 7.47 3.44
CA LEU A 112 9.36 7.63 2.39
C LEU A 112 9.95 7.63 1.00
N TRP A 113 11.14 8.21 0.82
CA TRP A 113 11.78 8.25 -0.48
C TRP A 113 12.20 6.86 -0.96
N ILE A 114 12.76 6.04 -0.06
CA ILE A 114 13.12 4.64 -0.32
C ILE A 114 11.87 3.79 -0.57
N THR A 115 10.84 3.95 0.27
CA THR A 115 9.63 3.12 0.21
C THR A 115 8.69 3.54 -0.93
N GLY A 116 8.66 4.83 -1.27
CA GLY A 116 7.90 5.39 -2.38
C GLY A 116 8.27 4.77 -3.72
N ALA A 117 9.56 4.49 -3.93
CA ALA A 117 10.03 3.76 -5.10
C ALA A 117 9.54 2.30 -5.12
N SER A 118 9.45 1.64 -3.96
CA SER A 118 8.97 0.25 -3.87
C SER A 118 7.49 0.10 -4.21
N LEU A 119 6.68 1.15 -4.01
CA LEU A 119 5.25 1.16 -4.34
C LEU A 119 4.98 1.01 -5.84
N PHE A 120 5.92 1.37 -6.72
CA PHE A 120 5.83 1.05 -8.16
C PHE A 120 5.79 -0.46 -8.40
N GLY A 121 6.57 -1.24 -7.64
CA GLY A 121 6.58 -2.70 -7.73
C GLY A 121 5.24 -3.29 -7.29
N THR A 122 4.67 -2.78 -6.21
CA THR A 122 3.36 -3.20 -5.71
C THR A 122 2.23 -2.89 -6.71
N ALA A 123 2.32 -1.77 -7.43
CA ALA A 123 1.36 -1.39 -8.47
C ALA A 123 1.33 -2.37 -9.66
N ILE A 124 2.45 -3.04 -9.95
CA ILE A 124 2.58 -3.99 -11.06
C ILE A 124 2.15 -5.40 -10.63
N VAL A 125 2.41 -5.76 -9.38
CA VAL A 125 2.11 -7.09 -8.82
C VAL A 125 0.63 -7.26 -8.50
N VAL A 126 -0.05 -6.18 -8.09
CA VAL A 126 -1.51 -6.13 -7.85
C VAL A 126 -2.22 -5.85 -9.15
#